data_AF-A0A1V5QXM5-F1
#
_entry.id   AF-A0A1V5QXM5-F1
#
_cell.length_a   1.000
_cell.length_b   1.000
_cell.length_c   1.000
_cell.angle_alpha   90.00
_cell.angle_beta   90.00
_cell.angle_gamma   90.00
#
_symmetry.space_group_name_H-M   'P 1'
#
loop_
_entity.id
_entity.type
_entity.pdbx_description
1 polymer ?
#
loop_
_entity_poly.entity_id
_entity_poly.type
_entity_poly.pdbx_seq_one_letter_code
_entity_poly.pdbx_strand_id
1 'polypeptide(L)'
;MTTSPSLTPTSLKLFLDLAKDACNWSDQPLLNGNVQTDSALRGNLTQLKREGLLITTREEGCTWVLFTQKGSEFAASHGIKVQGLAD
;
A
#
# COMPACT_ATOMS: atom_id res chain seq x y z
N MET A 1 20.61 9.64 -3.59
CA MET A 1 19.94 9.18 -4.82
C MET A 1 18.82 8.25 -4.39
N THR A 2 17.56 8.68 -4.46
CA THR A 2 16.41 7.87 -4.07
C THR A 2 16.06 6.94 -5.24
N THR A 3 16.46 5.67 -5.14
CA THR A 3 16.13 4.65 -6.14
C THR A 3 14.62 4.42 -6.14
N SER A 4 13.96 4.68 -7.27
CA SER A 4 12.53 4.39 -7.43
C SER A 4 12.30 2.88 -7.31
N PRO A 5 11.22 2.42 -6.65
CA PRO A 5 10.95 1.00 -6.47
C PRO A 5 10.70 0.32 -7.83
N SER A 6 11.35 -0.82 -8.06
CA SER A 6 11.19 -1.62 -9.28
C SER A 6 9.95 -2.50 -9.18
N LEU A 7 8.77 -1.90 -9.37
CA LEU A 7 7.48 -2.60 -9.31
C LEU A 7 7.06 -3.19 -10.66
N THR A 8 6.39 -4.33 -10.64
CA THR A 8 5.63 -4.79 -11.81
C THR A 8 4.43 -3.86 -12.05
N PRO A 9 3.88 -3.79 -13.28
CA PRO A 9 2.67 -3.00 -13.55
C PRO A 9 1.50 -3.37 -12.61
N THR A 10 1.36 -4.66 -12.28
CA THR A 10 0.30 -5.14 -11.39
C THR A 10 0.54 -4.74 -9.93
N SER A 11 1.79 -4.77 -9.46
CA SER A 11 2.14 -4.29 -8.11
C SER A 11 1.94 -2.78 -7.98
N LEU A 12 2.33 -2.02 -9.01
CA LEU A 12 2.07 -0.58 -9.06
C LEU A 12 0.57 -0.30 -9.01
N LYS A 13 -0.22 -0.98 -9.84
CA LYS A 13 -1.69 -0.83 -9.85
C LYS A 13 -2.27 -1.13 -8.46
N LEU A 14 -1.88 -2.25 -7.85
CA LEU A 14 -2.34 -2.63 -6.51
C LEU A 14 -2.00 -1.55 -5.46
N PHE A 15 -0.78 -1.03 -5.48
CA PHE A 15 -0.37 0.04 -4.57
C PHE A 15 -1.24 1.29 -4.74
N LEU A 16 -1.46 1.73 -5.98
CA LEU A 16 -2.25 2.93 -6.26
C LEU A 16 -3.73 2.73 -5.91
N ASP A 17 -4.28 1.53 -6.14
CA ASP A 17 -5.66 1.20 -5.77
C ASP A 17 -5.82 1.25 -4.23
N LEU A 18 -4.87 0.70 -3.48
CA LEU A 18 -4.84 0.81 -2.01
C LEU A 18 -4.69 2.27 -1.57
N ALA A 19 -3.75 3.02 -2.14
CA ALA A 19 -3.50 4.40 -1.76
C ALA A 19 -4.71 5.32 -2.03
N LYS A 20 -5.46 5.07 -3.12
CA LYS A 20 -6.71 5.78 -3.40
C LYS A 20 -7.82 5.41 -2.43
N ASP A 21 -7.87 4.15 -1.99
CA ASP A 21 -8.87 3.68 -1.04
C ASP A 21 -8.60 4.13 0.40
N ALA A 22 -7.37 4.55 0.70
CA ALA A 22 -6.96 4.98 2.04
C ALA A 22 -7.91 6.04 2.65
N CYS A 23 -8.43 6.97 1.86
CA CYS A 23 -9.35 8.01 2.34
C CYS A 23 -10.68 7.46 2.87
N ASN A 24 -11.08 6.25 2.48
CA ASN A 24 -12.30 5.59 2.97
C ASN A 24 -12.11 4.94 4.34
N TRP A 25 -10.87 4.79 4.80
CA TRP A 25 -10.51 3.98 5.97
C TRP A 25 -9.54 4.71 6.90
N SER A 26 -9.68 6.03 7.04
CA SER A 26 -8.81 6.85 7.88
C SER A 26 -7.32 6.65 7.57
N ASP A 27 -6.97 6.68 6.28
CA ASP A 27 -5.63 6.46 5.72
C ASP A 27 -5.09 5.02 5.80
N GLN A 28 -5.88 4.07 6.30
CA GLN A 28 -5.49 2.68 6.51
C GLN A 28 -6.41 1.73 5.73
N PRO A 29 -6.21 1.52 4.43
CA PRO A 29 -7.14 0.75 3.63
C PRO A 29 -7.20 -0.71 4.07
N LEU A 30 -8.42 -1.27 4.08
CA LEU A 30 -8.66 -2.65 4.47
C LEU A 30 -8.27 -3.60 3.34
N LEU A 31 -7.41 -4.57 3.63
CA LEU A 31 -7.03 -5.62 2.69
C LEU A 31 -8.19 -6.60 2.49
N ASN A 32 -8.56 -6.88 1.23
CA ASN A 32 -9.82 -7.52 0.85
C ASN A 32 -11.10 -6.74 1.21
N GLY A 33 -10.98 -5.42 1.48
CA GLY A 33 -12.10 -4.49 1.56
C GLY A 33 -12.53 -4.05 0.15
N ASN A 34 -12.44 -2.75 -0.14
CA ASN A 34 -12.78 -2.22 -1.47
C ASN A 34 -11.75 -2.63 -2.53
N VAL A 35 -10.50 -2.87 -2.11
CA VAL A 35 -9.45 -3.43 -2.97
C VAL A 35 -9.35 -4.92 -2.71
N GLN A 36 -9.77 -5.70 -3.71
CA GLN A 36 -9.67 -7.15 -3.68
C GLN A 36 -8.20 -7.57 -3.82
N THR A 37 -7.72 -8.36 -2.86
CA THR A 37 -6.36 -8.91 -2.81
C THR A 37 -6.45 -10.43 -2.72
N ASP A 38 -7.00 -11.00 -3.79
CA ASP A 38 -7.16 -12.43 -3.99
C ASP A 38 -5.80 -13.15 -4.09
N SER A 39 -5.84 -14.48 -4.18
CA SER A 39 -4.65 -15.33 -4.22
C SER A 39 -3.63 -14.90 -5.29
N ALA A 40 -4.10 -14.36 -6.42
CA ALA A 40 -3.25 -13.89 -7.51
C ALA A 40 -2.41 -12.64 -7.12
N LEU A 41 -2.87 -11.83 -6.17
CA LEU A 41 -2.22 -10.57 -5.78
C LEU A 41 -1.31 -10.70 -4.57
N ARG A 42 -1.23 -11.88 -3.94
CA ARG A 42 -0.33 -12.15 -2.80
C ARG A 42 1.14 -11.89 -3.12
N GLY A 43 1.58 -12.26 -4.32
CA GLY A 43 2.96 -12.00 -4.79
C GLY A 43 3.24 -10.50 -4.90
N ASN A 44 2.26 -9.73 -5.39
CA ASN A 44 2.37 -8.29 -5.54
C ASN A 44 2.41 -7.58 -4.18
N LEU A 45 1.52 -7.97 -3.25
CA LEU A 45 1.56 -7.48 -1.88
C LEU A 45 2.91 -7.77 -1.20
N THR A 46 3.47 -8.95 -1.45
CA THR A 46 4.80 -9.33 -0.95
C THR A 46 5.89 -8.44 -1.54
N GLN A 47 5.82 -8.11 -2.83
CA GLN A 47 6.73 -7.16 -3.46
C GLN A 47 6.62 -5.77 -2.83
N LEU A 48 5.40 -5.25 -2.63
CA LEU A 48 5.18 -3.92 -2.02
C LEU A 48 5.78 -3.83 -0.60
N LYS A 49 5.63 -4.91 0.19
CA LYS A 49 6.26 -5.02 1.52
C LYS A 49 7.78 -5.08 1.44
N ARG A 50 8.33 -5.86 0.51
CA ARG A 50 9.79 -5.98 0.30
C ARG A 50 10.43 -4.67 -0.17
N GLU A 51 9.71 -3.92 -1.00
CA GLU A 51 10.11 -2.58 -1.42
C GLU A 51 9.93 -1.54 -0.30
N GLY A 52 9.37 -1.93 0.85
CA GLY A 52 9.19 -1.07 2.01
C GLY A 52 8.17 0.04 1.79
N LEU A 53 7.19 -0.16 0.90
CA LEU A 53 6.15 0.84 0.61
C LEU A 53 4.97 0.74 1.57
N LEU A 54 4.72 -0.43 2.13
CA LEU A 54 3.65 -0.65 3.09
C LEU A 54 3.99 -1.80 4.03
N ILE A 55 3.29 -1.85 5.15
CA ILE A 55 3.17 -3.00 6.02
C ILE A 55 1.70 -3.37 6.18
N THR A 56 1.43 -4.52 6.79
CA THR A 56 0.07 -4.90 7.16
C THR A 56 0.01 -5.23 8.63
N THR A 57 -1.00 -4.72 9.32
CA THR A 57 -1.34 -5.12 10.69
C THR A 57 -2.62 -5.95 10.68
N ARG A 58 -2.80 -6.80 11.70
CA ARG A 58 -4.04 -7.56 11.89
C ARG A 58 -4.70 -7.12 13.18
N GLU A 59 -5.92 -6.62 13.09
CA GLU A 59 -6.69 -6.12 14.22
C GLU A 59 -8.16 -6.54 14.05
N GLU A 60 -8.76 -7.07 15.12
CA GLU A 60 -10.15 -7.56 15.12
C GLU A 60 -10.50 -8.52 13.95
N GLY A 61 -9.53 -9.35 13.56
CA GLY A 61 -9.69 -10.28 12.44
C GLY A 61 -9.54 -9.65 11.05
N CYS A 62 -9.49 -8.33 10.95
CA CYS A 62 -9.24 -7.56 9.75
C CYS A 62 -7.74 -7.37 9.50
N THR A 63 -7.33 -7.25 8.23
CA THR A 63 -5.93 -6.95 7.87
C THR A 63 -5.88 -5.55 7.26
N TRP A 64 -5.24 -4.63 7.96
CA TRP A 64 -5.14 -3.23 7.56
C TRP A 64 -3.79 -2.96 6.91
N VAL A 65 -3.78 -2.08 5.90
CA VAL A 65 -2.57 -1.60 5.25
C VAL A 65 -2.14 -0.30 5.92
N LEU A 66 -0.85 -0.23 6.25
CA LEU A 66 -0.21 0.99 6.73
C LEU A 66 0.88 1.39 5.73
N PHE A 67 0.84 2.62 5.24
CA PHE A 67 1.88 3.14 4.36
C PHE A 67 3.09 3.54 5.19
N THR A 68 4.28 3.12 4.75
CA THR A 68 5.53 3.63 5.34
C THR A 68 5.75 5.07 4.89
N GLN A 69 6.73 5.77 5.47
CA GLN A 69 7.15 7.07 4.96
C GLN A 69 7.51 6.98 3.46
N LYS A 70 8.30 5.97 3.06
CA LYS A 70 8.62 5.71 1.64
C LYS A 70 7.36 5.48 0.79
N GLY A 71 6.37 4.78 1.33
CA GLY A 71 5.07 4.59 0.69
C GLY A 71 4.31 5.89 0.47
N SER A 72 4.24 6.74 1.48
CA SER A 72 3.58 8.05 1.39
C SER A 72 4.26 8.96 0.38
N GLU A 73 5.59 9.03 0.39
CA GLU A 73 6.38 9.78 -0.61
C GLU A 73 6.16 9.24 -2.03
N PHE A 74 6.09 7.92 -2.17
CA PHE A 74 5.79 7.27 -3.45
C PHE A 74 4.36 7.54 -3.91
N ALA A 75 3.37 7.50 -3.03
CA ALA A 75 1.99 7.86 -3.36
C ALA A 75 1.89 9.34 -3.81
N ALA A 76 2.63 10.23 -3.13
CA ALA A 76 2.66 11.65 -3.44
C ALA A 76 3.25 11.94 -4.82
N SER A 77 4.26 11.18 -5.27
CA SER A 77 4.80 11.30 -6.64
C SER A 77 3.78 10.92 -7.72
N HIS A 78 2.75 10.15 -7.35
CA HIS A 78 1.60 9.80 -8.18
C HIS A 78 0.36 10.68 -7.92
N GLY A 79 0.50 11.76 -7.15
CA GLY A 79 -0.59 12.72 -6.86
C GLY A 79 -1.61 12.23 -5.82
N ILE A 80 -1.29 11.18 -5.05
CA ILE A 80 -2.15 10.64 -4.00
C ILE A 80 -1.55 11.02 -2.64
N LYS A 81 -2.38 11.51 -1.71
CA LYS A 81 -1.95 11.83 -0.34
C LYS A 81 -2.43 10.72 0.59
N VAL A 82 -1.49 10.10 1.30
CA VAL A 82 -1.75 9.11 2.36
C VAL A 82 -0.87 9.40 3.56
N GLN A 83 -1.34 9.05 4.75
CA GLN A 83 -0.51 9.15 5.95
C GLN A 83 0.58 8.07 5.96
N GLY A 84 1.84 8.50 6.03
CA GLY A 84 2.98 7.63 6.31
C GLY A 84 3.15 7.41 7.81
N LEU A 85 3.57 6.21 8.21
CA LEU A 85 4.08 5.97 9.57
C LEU A 85 5.25 6.92 9.85
N ALA A 86 5.22 7.60 11.00
CA ALA A 86 6.38 8.34 11.50
C ALA A 86 7.48 7.34 11.88
N ASP A 87 8.72 7.63 11.46
CA ASP A 87 9.93 6.90 11.88
C ASP A 87 10.14 6.97 13.40
#